data_AF-A0AAD3CU89-F1
#
_entry.id   AF-A0AAD3CU89-F1
#
_cell.length_a   1.000
_cell.length_b   1.000
_cell.length_c   1.000
_cell.angle_alpha   90.00
_cell.angle_beta   90.00
_cell.angle_gamma   90.00
#
_symmetry.space_group_name_H-M   'P 1'
#
loop_
_entity.id
_entity.type
_entity.pdbx_description
1 polymer ?
#
loop_
_entity_poly.entity_id
_entity_poly.type
_entity_poly.pdbx_seq_one_letter_code
_entity_poly.pdbx_strand_id
1 'polypeptide(L)'
;MVCLDTDVANNVAGERNRETFQYPPRNSVFDTTNVIMKTVDIPIPEKDPFLLAITPKSSIWHRLTEVSRRMSNGKIGCDVTVEFQNADQGAADLVDKCLIQSKTRLSQSSRIVAQSYIKSALDFFQQYASSSSEENYLFKARIVSSIGNVGQKCPRFHVDHVPLRLVLSLKGPGPVYIPFENEIGVDRKSLNELDDLDTERANSMIIPFGEKGYAEYAGEGEAMLLMGKAWEEEVRAIPHRSPRLKNNEERILLVCDILPKQEE
;
A
#
# COMPACT_ATOMS: atom_id res chain seq x y z
N MET A 1 27.48 7.00 6.57
CA MET A 1 26.90 6.40 7.79
C MET A 1 25.90 5.36 7.32
N VAL A 2 26.30 4.12 7.51
CA VAL A 2 25.83 2.87 6.91
C VAL A 2 24.32 2.66 7.12
N CYS A 3 23.56 2.52 6.04
CA CYS A 3 22.25 1.85 6.09
C CYS A 3 22.53 0.36 6.08
N LEU A 4 22.08 -0.34 7.13
CA LEU A 4 22.10 -1.78 7.19
C LEU A 4 21.03 -2.30 6.22
N ASP A 5 21.49 -2.74 5.06
CA ASP A 5 20.81 -3.74 4.25
C ASP A 5 20.77 -5.04 5.06
N THR A 6 19.61 -5.37 5.62
CA THR A 6 19.30 -6.76 5.93
C THR A 6 18.55 -7.31 4.73
N ASP A 7 19.31 -7.83 3.77
CA ASP A 7 18.96 -9.02 2.96
C ASP A 7 20.00 -9.22 1.85
N VAL A 8 21.22 -9.61 2.25
CA VAL A 8 22.16 -10.28 1.34
C VAL A 8 22.82 -11.45 2.07
N ALA A 9 22.79 -12.59 1.40
CA ALA A 9 23.47 -13.86 1.69
C ALA A 9 22.71 -14.89 2.55
N ASN A 10 22.02 -15.80 1.87
CA ASN A 10 22.43 -17.22 1.87
C ASN A 10 21.86 -17.95 0.65
N ASN A 11 22.67 -17.99 -0.41
CA ASN A 11 22.62 -19.01 -1.45
C ASN A 11 23.53 -20.15 -1.01
N VAL A 12 22.97 -21.10 -0.27
CA VAL A 12 23.54 -22.44 -0.09
C VAL A 12 22.39 -23.40 -0.28
N ALA A 13 22.55 -24.33 -1.22
CA ALA A 13 21.62 -25.43 -1.44
C ALA A 13 21.39 -26.18 -0.11
N GLY A 14 20.19 -26.02 0.42
CA GLY A 14 19.69 -26.69 1.60
C GLY A 14 18.18 -26.56 1.54
N GLU A 15 17.49 -27.68 1.68
CA GLU A 15 16.04 -27.76 1.85
C GLU A 15 15.65 -26.86 3.03
N ARG A 16 15.34 -25.60 2.74
CA ARG A 16 14.75 -24.70 3.72
C ARG A 16 13.30 -25.12 3.85
N ASN A 17 12.95 -25.66 5.01
CA ASN A 17 11.57 -25.78 5.49
C ASN A 17 10.79 -24.57 4.98
N ARG A 18 9.88 -24.79 4.01
CA ARG A 18 8.83 -23.82 3.72
C ARG A 18 7.97 -23.83 4.98
N GLU A 19 8.20 -22.90 5.89
CA GLU A 19 7.18 -22.56 6.88
C GLU A 19 5.87 -22.38 6.11
N THR A 20 4.91 -23.25 6.36
CA THR A 20 3.61 -23.23 5.70
C THR A 20 2.83 -22.07 6.28
N PHE A 21 3.11 -20.86 5.83
CA PHE A 21 2.35 -19.69 6.20
C PHE A 21 0.87 -19.91 5.85
N GLN A 22 0.03 -20.04 6.88
CA GLN A 22 -1.39 -20.26 6.68
C GLN A 22 -2.11 -18.92 6.51
N TYR A 23 -2.44 -18.60 5.27
CA TYR A 23 -3.28 -17.47 4.88
C TYR A 23 -4.76 -17.89 4.73
N PRO A 24 -5.70 -16.94 4.74
CA PRO A 24 -7.08 -17.22 4.34
C PRO A 24 -7.12 -17.76 2.90
N PRO A 25 -8.11 -18.62 2.58
CA PRO A 25 -8.33 -19.05 1.21
C PRO A 25 -8.61 -17.83 0.32
N ARG A 26 -8.21 -17.91 -0.95
CA ARG A 26 -8.43 -16.82 -1.91
C ARG A 26 -9.92 -16.56 -2.09
N ASN A 27 -10.31 -15.29 -2.05
CA ASN A 27 -11.69 -14.90 -2.37
C ASN A 27 -11.97 -15.13 -3.86
N SER A 28 -13.05 -15.81 -4.21
CA SER A 28 -13.37 -16.26 -5.58
C SER A 28 -13.55 -15.13 -6.60
N VAL A 29 -13.78 -13.89 -6.16
CA VAL A 29 -13.76 -12.73 -7.07
C VAL A 29 -12.44 -12.66 -7.85
N PHE A 30 -11.35 -13.08 -7.21
CA PHE A 30 -10.00 -13.07 -7.75
C PHE A 30 -9.71 -14.23 -8.72
N ASP A 31 -10.70 -15.08 -9.02
CA ASP A 31 -10.57 -16.06 -10.09
C ASP A 31 -10.71 -15.41 -11.49
N THR A 32 -11.30 -14.20 -11.55
CA THR A 32 -11.56 -13.47 -12.81
C THR A 32 -10.83 -12.15 -12.91
N THR A 33 -10.19 -11.69 -11.83
CA THR A 33 -9.40 -10.46 -11.79
C THR A 33 -8.23 -10.61 -10.82
N ASN A 34 -7.17 -9.84 -11.01
CA ASN A 34 -6.06 -9.70 -10.06
C ASN A 34 -6.06 -8.32 -9.36
N VAL A 35 -7.08 -7.50 -9.61
CA VAL A 35 -7.25 -6.17 -9.02
C VAL A 35 -8.71 -5.83 -8.80
N ILE A 36 -8.99 -5.15 -7.70
CA ILE A 36 -10.29 -4.50 -7.44
C ILE A 36 -10.01 -3.06 -7.06
N MET A 37 -10.75 -2.14 -7.67
CA MET A 37 -10.66 -0.72 -7.36
C MET A 37 -11.97 -0.21 -6.76
N LYS A 38 -11.85 0.70 -5.80
CA LYS A 38 -12.97 1.43 -5.22
C LYS A 38 -12.54 2.86 -4.97
N THR A 39 -13.30 3.81 -5.50
CA THR A 39 -13.18 5.20 -5.06
C THR A 39 -13.68 5.28 -3.63
N VAL A 40 -12.78 5.63 -2.72
CA VAL A 40 -13.13 5.97 -1.34
C VAL A 40 -13.26 7.48 -1.31
N ASP A 41 -14.47 7.97 -1.08
CA ASP A 41 -14.74 9.40 -0.95
C ASP A 41 -13.83 9.96 0.14
N ILE A 42 -12.75 10.65 -0.27
CA ILE A 42 -11.88 11.33 0.67
C ILE A 42 -12.59 12.61 1.05
N PRO A 43 -13.02 12.78 2.32
CA PRO A 43 -13.30 14.10 2.83
C PRO A 43 -11.98 14.85 2.86
N ILE A 44 -11.64 15.50 1.75
CA ILE A 44 -10.60 16.52 1.72
C ILE A 44 -11.31 17.77 2.17
N PRO A 45 -11.07 18.29 3.39
CA PRO A 45 -11.69 19.51 3.84
C PRO A 45 -11.65 20.60 2.78
N GLU A 46 -10.52 20.74 2.09
CA GLU A 46 -10.28 21.75 1.05
C GLU A 46 -11.14 21.60 -0.21
N LYS A 47 -11.77 20.45 -0.47
CA LYS A 47 -12.60 20.19 -1.66
C LYS A 47 -14.10 20.02 -1.37
N ASP A 48 -14.49 19.85 -0.10
CA ASP A 48 -15.89 19.73 0.32
C ASP A 48 -16.32 21.00 1.08
N PRO A 49 -17.23 21.83 0.52
CA PRO A 49 -17.66 23.08 1.14
C PRO A 49 -18.31 22.93 2.53
N PHE A 50 -19.01 21.81 2.76
CA PHE A 50 -19.64 21.52 4.04
C PHE A 50 -18.57 21.18 5.08
N LEU A 51 -17.59 20.35 4.70
CA LEU A 51 -16.47 20.02 5.57
C LEU A 51 -15.57 21.23 5.81
N LEU A 52 -15.27 22.06 4.80
CA LEU A 52 -14.53 23.32 4.94
C LEU A 52 -15.11 24.24 6.02
N ALA A 53 -16.44 24.25 6.17
CA ALA A 53 -17.14 25.08 7.14
C ALA A 53 -17.04 24.57 8.58
N ILE A 54 -16.84 23.26 8.78
CA ILE A 54 -16.89 22.61 10.11
C ILE A 54 -15.56 21.95 10.53
N THR A 55 -14.63 21.74 9.59
CA THR A 55 -13.30 21.20 9.87
C THR A 55 -12.28 22.35 9.99
N PRO A 56 -11.36 22.30 10.98
CA PRO A 56 -10.27 23.26 11.06
C PRO A 56 -9.45 23.26 9.77
N LYS A 57 -8.77 24.38 9.46
CA LYS A 57 -7.93 24.61 8.26
C LYS A 57 -6.85 23.55 7.93
N SER A 58 -6.72 22.47 8.70
CA SER A 58 -5.74 21.40 8.49
C SER A 58 -6.36 20.03 8.77
N SER A 59 -6.60 19.25 7.73
CA SER A 59 -6.87 17.80 7.85
C SER A 59 -5.68 17.07 8.50
N ILE A 60 -5.90 15.84 8.97
CA ILE A 60 -4.79 14.98 9.39
C ILE A 60 -3.76 14.80 8.26
N TRP A 61 -4.20 14.74 7.01
CA TRP A 61 -3.34 14.63 5.83
C TRP A 61 -2.47 15.86 5.65
N HIS A 62 -3.03 17.06 5.85
CA HIS A 62 -2.27 18.30 5.86
C HIS A 62 -1.19 18.29 6.95
N ARG A 63 -1.51 17.79 8.15
CA ARG A 63 -0.57 17.72 9.27
C ARG A 63 0.55 16.71 9.02
N LEU A 64 0.24 15.53 8.48
CA LEU A 64 1.25 14.53 8.07
C LEU A 64 2.15 15.07 6.94
N THR A 65 1.58 15.89 6.06
CA THR A 65 2.35 16.61 5.05
C THR A 65 3.32 17.60 5.69
N GLU A 66 2.87 18.43 6.65
CA GLU A 66 3.73 19.38 7.37
C GLU A 66 4.90 18.70 8.06
N VAL A 67 4.67 17.53 8.68
CA VAL A 67 5.74 16.72 9.28
C VAL A 67 6.76 16.33 8.22
N SER A 68 6.29 15.84 7.06
CA SER A 68 7.18 15.42 5.96
C SER A 68 8.02 16.59 5.42
N ARG A 69 7.44 17.79 5.31
CA ARG A 69 8.15 19.01 4.88
C ARG A 69 9.22 19.48 5.87
N ARG A 70 9.05 19.21 7.16
CA ARG A 70 10.01 19.59 8.22
C ARG A 70 11.22 18.65 8.27
N MET A 71 11.15 17.51 7.61
CA MET A 71 12.25 16.56 7.55
C MET A 71 13.27 17.00 6.49
N SER A 72 14.56 16.76 6.75
CA SER A 72 15.62 16.96 5.75
C SER A 72 15.31 16.17 4.48
N ASN A 73 15.65 16.73 3.31
CA ASN A 73 15.63 15.99 2.03
C ASN A 73 16.22 14.58 2.21
N GLY A 74 15.51 13.57 1.71
CA GLY A 74 15.96 12.18 1.85
C GLY A 74 15.25 11.36 2.94
N LYS A 75 14.32 11.94 3.72
CA LYS A 75 13.67 11.24 4.85
C LYS A 75 12.15 11.11 4.72
N ILE A 76 11.65 9.98 5.21
CA ILE A 76 10.22 9.71 5.39
C ILE A 76 9.70 10.60 6.54
N GLY A 77 8.50 11.15 6.38
CA GLY A 77 7.88 12.01 7.40
C GLY A 77 7.26 11.21 8.53
N CYS A 78 6.12 10.59 8.23
CA CYS A 78 5.37 9.71 9.12
C CYS A 78 5.49 8.28 8.59
N ASP A 79 5.67 7.31 9.47
CA ASP A 79 5.74 5.89 9.12
C ASP A 79 5.22 5.10 10.32
N VAL A 80 3.90 4.91 10.36
CA VAL A 80 3.22 4.22 11.46
C VAL A 80 2.68 2.90 10.97
N THR A 81 2.75 1.89 11.82
CA THR A 81 2.19 0.56 11.57
C THR A 81 1.36 0.13 12.77
N VAL A 82 0.23 -0.53 12.49
CA VAL A 82 -0.61 -1.20 13.49
C VAL A 82 -0.95 -2.59 12.99
N GLU A 83 -1.20 -3.49 13.94
CA GLU A 83 -1.82 -4.78 13.68
C GLU A 83 -3.22 -4.75 14.27
N PHE A 84 -4.19 -5.32 13.57
CA PHE A 84 -5.60 -5.22 13.95
C PHE A 84 -6.38 -6.42 13.41
N GLN A 85 -7.47 -6.76 14.11
CA GLN A 85 -8.49 -7.71 13.65
C GLN A 85 -9.79 -6.98 13.30
N ASN A 86 -10.08 -5.87 13.99
CA ASN A 86 -11.28 -5.06 13.80
C ASN A 86 -10.92 -3.71 13.17
N ALA A 87 -11.61 -3.33 12.10
CA ALA A 87 -11.35 -2.10 11.35
C ALA A 87 -11.52 -0.82 12.17
N ASP A 88 -12.49 -0.75 13.09
CA ASP A 88 -12.65 0.41 13.99
C ASP A 88 -11.40 0.61 14.85
N GLN A 89 -10.93 -0.48 15.48
CA GLN A 89 -9.74 -0.47 16.31
C GLN A 89 -8.48 -0.10 15.50
N GLY A 90 -8.28 -0.75 14.35
CA GLY A 90 -7.14 -0.48 13.47
C GLY A 90 -7.10 0.98 12.98
N ALA A 91 -8.27 1.54 12.63
CA ALA A 91 -8.38 2.93 12.24
C ALA A 91 -8.08 3.89 13.40
N ALA A 92 -8.61 3.60 14.59
CA ALA A 92 -8.35 4.41 15.78
C ALA A 92 -6.85 4.43 16.13
N ASP A 93 -6.21 3.27 16.14
CA ASP A 93 -4.79 3.12 16.46
C ASP A 93 -3.88 3.80 15.43
N LEU A 94 -4.21 3.71 14.14
CA LEU A 94 -3.46 4.40 13.08
C LEU A 94 -3.51 5.91 13.26
N VAL A 95 -4.70 6.46 13.50
CA VAL A 95 -4.88 7.90 13.73
C VAL A 95 -4.09 8.33 14.96
N ASP A 96 -4.17 7.58 16.05
CA ASP A 96 -3.46 7.93 17.29
C ASP A 96 -1.95 7.89 17.13
N LYS A 97 -1.41 6.84 16.52
CA LYS A 97 0.02 6.77 16.23
C LYS A 97 0.46 7.91 15.30
N CYS A 98 -0.35 8.24 14.28
CA CYS A 98 -0.08 9.39 13.41
C CYS A 98 -0.02 10.70 14.21
N LEU A 99 -0.97 10.95 15.11
CA LEU A 99 -1.01 12.16 15.93
C LEU A 99 0.16 12.27 16.91
N ILE A 100 0.54 11.15 17.53
CA ILE A 100 1.71 11.05 18.41
C ILE A 100 2.99 11.37 17.63
N GLN A 101 3.23 10.67 16.52
CA GLN A 101 4.44 10.85 15.72
C GLN A 101 4.54 12.26 15.12
N SER A 102 3.41 12.81 14.66
CA SER A 102 3.34 14.17 14.13
C SER A 102 3.33 15.26 15.19
N LYS A 103 3.30 14.90 16.48
CA LYS A 103 3.13 15.85 17.61
C LYS A 103 1.95 16.81 17.39
N THR A 104 0.86 16.30 16.82
CA THR A 104 -0.30 17.08 16.41
C THR A 104 -1.50 16.75 17.30
N ARG A 105 -2.39 17.73 17.49
CA ARG A 105 -3.71 17.53 18.09
C ARG A 105 -4.78 17.87 17.05
N LEU A 106 -5.83 17.05 17.01
CA LEU A 106 -7.03 17.30 16.21
C LEU A 106 -8.21 17.58 17.13
N SER A 107 -9.21 18.30 16.62
CA SER A 107 -10.52 18.33 17.28
C SER A 107 -11.15 16.94 17.25
N GLN A 108 -12.06 16.67 18.19
CA GLN A 108 -12.78 15.39 18.24
C GLN A 108 -13.49 15.08 16.91
N SER A 109 -14.16 16.06 16.31
CA SER A 109 -14.83 15.90 15.01
C SER A 109 -13.85 15.54 13.89
N SER A 110 -12.68 16.19 13.81
CA SER A 110 -11.67 15.89 12.78
C SER A 110 -11.07 14.50 12.97
N ARG A 111 -10.91 14.07 14.23
CA ARG A 111 -10.45 12.73 14.57
C ARG A 111 -11.46 11.67 14.13
N ILE A 112 -12.76 11.89 14.41
CA ILE A 112 -13.84 10.99 13.97
C ILE A 112 -13.84 10.86 12.45
N VAL A 113 -13.78 11.98 11.71
CA VAL A 113 -13.72 11.96 10.24
C VAL A 113 -12.52 11.16 9.72
N ALA A 114 -11.33 11.39 10.28
CA ALA A 114 -10.13 10.64 9.89
C ALA A 114 -10.25 9.13 10.18
N GLN A 115 -10.79 8.77 11.34
CA GLN A 115 -11.00 7.38 11.74
C GLN A 115 -12.03 6.70 10.84
N SER A 116 -13.20 7.32 10.59
CA SER A 116 -14.24 6.78 9.70
C SER A 116 -13.71 6.54 8.28
N TYR A 117 -12.85 7.43 7.80
CA TYR A 117 -12.25 7.28 6.48
C TYR A 117 -11.29 6.09 6.41
N ILE A 118 -10.33 5.99 7.34
CA ILE A 118 -9.41 4.85 7.39
C ILE A 118 -10.20 3.55 7.58
N LYS A 119 -11.20 3.55 8.48
CA LYS A 119 -12.07 2.41 8.72
C LYS A 119 -12.73 1.93 7.43
N SER A 120 -13.29 2.83 6.61
CA SER A 120 -13.93 2.45 5.34
C SER A 120 -12.98 1.70 4.39
N ALA A 121 -11.72 2.11 4.35
CA ALA A 121 -10.69 1.43 3.55
C ALA A 121 -10.29 0.07 4.16
N LEU A 122 -10.20 -0.02 5.49
CA LEU A 122 -9.91 -1.29 6.19
C LEU A 122 -11.07 -2.28 6.07
N ASP A 123 -12.32 -1.84 6.22
CA ASP A 123 -13.52 -2.67 5.97
C ASP A 123 -13.53 -3.19 4.54
N PHE A 124 -13.24 -2.32 3.56
CA PHE A 124 -13.13 -2.70 2.16
C PHE A 124 -12.05 -3.76 1.97
N PHE A 125 -10.89 -3.64 2.61
CA PHE A 125 -9.88 -4.69 2.55
C PHE A 125 -10.36 -6.01 3.19
N GLN A 126 -10.92 -5.94 4.40
CA GLN A 126 -11.37 -7.11 5.15
C GLN A 126 -12.47 -7.90 4.43
N GLN A 127 -13.37 -7.21 3.71
CA GLN A 127 -14.40 -7.83 2.88
C GLN A 127 -13.85 -8.85 1.86
N TYR A 128 -12.64 -8.62 1.36
CA TYR A 128 -12.01 -9.47 0.35
C TYR A 128 -10.85 -10.30 0.89
N ALA A 129 -10.30 -9.91 2.04
CA ALA A 129 -9.19 -10.59 2.67
C ALA A 129 -9.62 -11.88 3.40
N SER A 130 -10.84 -11.95 3.94
CA SER A 130 -11.40 -13.17 4.52
C SER A 130 -12.80 -13.47 3.97
N SER A 131 -13.03 -14.73 3.59
CA SER A 131 -14.33 -15.21 3.09
C SER A 131 -15.32 -15.54 4.22
N SER A 132 -14.83 -15.72 5.45
CA SER A 132 -15.62 -16.00 6.65
C SER A 132 -15.42 -14.91 7.70
N SER A 133 -16.53 -14.46 8.28
CA SER A 133 -16.55 -13.57 9.45
C SER A 133 -16.15 -14.28 10.76
N GLU A 134 -16.06 -15.61 10.74
CA GLU A 134 -15.75 -16.43 11.93
C GLU A 134 -14.25 -16.66 12.14
N GLU A 135 -13.42 -16.38 11.13
CA GLU A 135 -11.97 -16.57 11.23
C GLU A 135 -11.26 -15.29 11.69
N ASN A 136 -10.59 -15.35 12.84
CA ASN A 136 -9.81 -14.25 13.40
C ASN A 136 -8.43 -14.13 12.72
N TYR A 137 -8.40 -13.60 11.50
CA TYR A 137 -7.15 -13.20 10.85
C TYR A 137 -6.63 -11.88 11.41
N LEU A 138 -5.30 -11.80 11.52
CA LEU A 138 -4.62 -10.56 11.88
C LEU A 138 -4.22 -9.83 10.60
N PHE A 139 -4.41 -8.51 10.60
CA PHE A 139 -4.06 -7.64 9.49
C PHE A 139 -3.05 -6.62 9.94
N LYS A 140 -2.23 -6.13 9.02
CA LYS A 140 -1.24 -5.08 9.27
C LYS A 140 -1.55 -3.90 8.39
N ALA A 141 -1.84 -2.76 9.00
CA ALA A 141 -2.02 -1.51 8.27
C ALA A 141 -0.89 -0.53 8.57
N ARG A 142 -0.48 0.22 7.55
CA ARG A 142 0.62 1.17 7.60
C ARG A 142 0.22 2.47 6.93
N ILE A 143 0.48 3.60 7.60
CA ILE A 143 0.43 4.92 6.97
C ILE A 143 1.85 5.44 6.83
N VAL A 144 2.22 5.81 5.60
CA VAL A 144 3.51 6.41 5.29
C VAL A 144 3.32 7.73 4.58
N SER A 145 4.01 8.78 5.04
CA SER A 145 4.06 10.09 4.38
C SER A 145 5.48 10.40 3.92
N SER A 146 5.60 10.92 2.71
CA SER A 146 6.88 11.14 2.04
C SER A 146 6.83 12.37 1.14
N ILE A 147 8.02 12.87 0.77
CA ILE A 147 8.17 13.99 -0.15
C ILE A 147 9.31 13.72 -1.14
N GLY A 148 9.06 13.97 -2.43
CA GLY A 148 10.02 13.74 -3.51
C GLY A 148 10.41 12.27 -3.67
N ASN A 149 11.62 12.03 -4.19
CA ASN A 149 12.08 10.68 -4.58
C ASN A 149 12.10 9.65 -3.44
N VAL A 150 12.16 10.09 -2.18
CA VAL A 150 12.10 9.20 -1.00
C VAL A 150 10.78 8.44 -0.91
N GLY A 151 9.71 8.98 -1.50
CA GLY A 151 8.41 8.31 -1.57
C GLY A 151 8.33 7.14 -2.56
N GLN A 152 9.41 6.89 -3.31
CA GLN A 152 9.51 5.80 -4.28
C GLN A 152 10.18 4.58 -3.65
N LYS A 153 9.49 3.86 -2.75
CA LYS A 153 10.06 2.67 -2.08
C LYS A 153 10.26 1.46 -3.01
N CYS A 154 9.42 1.31 -4.02
CA CYS A 154 9.48 0.20 -4.98
C CYS A 154 9.33 0.74 -6.41
N PRO A 155 10.33 1.43 -6.98
CA PRO A 155 10.23 2.05 -8.31
C PRO A 155 10.33 1.03 -9.45
N ARG A 156 10.73 -0.21 -9.15
CA ARG A 156 10.74 -1.34 -10.08
C ARG A 156 9.39 -2.08 -10.03
N PHE A 157 8.90 -2.55 -11.18
CA PHE A 157 7.75 -3.45 -11.24
C PHE A 157 8.06 -4.74 -10.48
N HIS A 158 7.13 -5.11 -9.61
CA HIS A 158 7.17 -6.33 -8.83
C HIS A 158 5.76 -6.88 -8.62
N VAL A 159 5.70 -8.09 -8.08
CA VAL A 159 4.48 -8.67 -7.53
C VAL A 159 4.65 -8.79 -6.02
N ASP A 160 3.56 -8.65 -5.28
CA ASP A 160 3.60 -8.76 -3.84
C ASP A 160 3.81 -10.21 -3.37
N HIS A 161 4.53 -10.36 -2.27
CA HIS A 161 4.76 -11.62 -1.57
C HIS A 161 3.79 -11.84 -0.40
N VAL A 162 2.70 -11.07 -0.38
CA VAL A 162 1.54 -11.27 0.49
C VAL A 162 0.38 -11.80 -0.37
N PRO A 163 -0.67 -12.40 0.21
CA PRO A 163 -1.82 -12.88 -0.57
C PRO A 163 -2.60 -11.72 -1.22
N LEU A 164 -2.83 -10.65 -0.45
CA LEU A 164 -3.61 -9.50 -0.85
C LEU A 164 -3.05 -8.25 -0.19
N ARG A 165 -2.94 -7.15 -0.94
CA ARG A 165 -2.53 -5.85 -0.43
C ARG A 165 -3.54 -4.77 -0.81
N LEU A 166 -3.99 -3.99 0.17
CA LEU A 166 -4.60 -2.69 -0.08
C LEU A 166 -3.51 -1.66 -0.33
N VAL A 167 -3.66 -0.84 -1.37
CA VAL A 167 -2.93 0.42 -1.53
C VAL A 167 -3.93 1.53 -1.78
N LEU A 168 -3.91 2.56 -0.94
CA LEU A 168 -4.75 3.75 -1.08
C LEU A 168 -3.89 5.00 -0.99
N SER A 169 -3.93 5.83 -2.03
CA SER A 169 -3.29 7.14 -2.00
C SER A 169 -4.20 8.15 -1.31
N LEU A 170 -3.90 8.44 -0.05
CA LEU A 170 -4.58 9.46 0.76
C LEU A 170 -4.27 10.87 0.27
N LYS A 171 -3.08 11.03 -0.31
CA LYS A 171 -2.61 12.27 -0.95
C LYS A 171 -1.52 11.95 -1.96
N GLY A 172 -1.55 12.61 -3.11
CA GLY A 172 -0.56 12.46 -4.17
C GLY A 172 -0.81 11.24 -5.07
N PRO A 173 0.14 10.87 -5.93
CA PRO A 173 -0.07 9.82 -6.93
C PRO A 173 -0.10 8.41 -6.30
N GLY A 174 -1.02 7.57 -6.78
CA GLY A 174 -1.13 6.17 -6.42
C GLY A 174 -0.14 5.27 -7.17
N PRO A 175 -0.17 3.95 -6.91
CA PRO A 175 0.68 2.99 -7.60
C PRO A 175 0.41 2.97 -9.12
N VAL A 176 1.43 2.52 -9.85
CA VAL A 176 1.34 2.17 -11.27
C VAL A 176 1.17 0.66 -11.34
N TYR A 177 0.25 0.17 -12.16
CA TYR A 177 -0.02 -1.26 -12.28
C TYR A 177 -0.25 -1.68 -13.73
N ILE A 178 -0.11 -2.97 -14.02
CA ILE A 178 -0.44 -3.54 -15.32
C ILE A 178 -1.76 -4.31 -15.18
N PRO A 179 -2.86 -3.84 -15.80
CA PRO A 179 -4.12 -4.56 -15.83
C PRO A 179 -3.97 -5.94 -16.47
N PHE A 180 -4.87 -6.85 -16.10
CA PHE A 180 -4.85 -8.24 -16.57
C PHE A 180 -4.89 -8.35 -18.11
N GLU A 181 -5.67 -7.50 -18.77
CA GLU A 181 -5.83 -7.42 -20.22
C GLU A 181 -4.54 -6.99 -20.95
N ASN A 182 -3.68 -6.22 -20.29
CA ASN A 182 -2.44 -5.70 -20.85
C ASN A 182 -1.22 -6.56 -20.50
N GLU A 183 -1.41 -7.65 -19.75
CA GLU A 183 -0.32 -8.48 -19.27
C GLU A 183 0.41 -9.23 -20.41
N ILE A 184 -0.18 -9.30 -21.61
CA ILE A 184 0.50 -9.82 -22.81
C ILE A 184 1.82 -9.09 -23.12
N GLY A 185 1.97 -7.85 -22.65
CA GLY A 185 3.20 -7.07 -22.78
C GLY A 185 4.24 -7.29 -21.68
N VAL A 186 3.99 -8.19 -20.72
CA VAL A 186 4.84 -8.40 -19.53
C VAL A 186 5.65 -9.69 -19.67
N ASP A 187 6.97 -9.56 -19.55
CA ASP A 187 7.86 -10.72 -19.35
C ASP A 187 7.84 -11.14 -17.88
N ARG A 188 7.04 -12.18 -17.58
CA ARG A 188 6.91 -12.75 -16.22
C ARG A 188 8.20 -13.37 -15.70
N LYS A 189 9.08 -13.86 -16.58
CA LYS A 189 10.38 -14.41 -16.14
C LYS A 189 11.24 -13.27 -15.62
N SER A 190 11.37 -12.20 -16.40
CA SER A 190 12.06 -10.97 -15.97
C SER A 190 11.42 -10.35 -14.72
N LEU A 191 10.09 -10.35 -14.60
CA LEU A 191 9.40 -9.83 -13.41
C LEU A 191 9.78 -10.56 -12.13
N ASN A 192 9.91 -11.90 -12.19
CA ASN A 192 10.08 -12.75 -11.01
C ASN A 192 11.54 -13.03 -10.66
N GLU A 193 12.42 -13.14 -11.65
CA GLU A 193 13.78 -13.67 -11.48
C GLU A 193 14.87 -12.61 -11.63
N LEU A 194 14.57 -11.48 -12.25
CA LEU A 194 15.60 -10.49 -12.55
C LEU A 194 16.15 -9.90 -11.25
N ASP A 195 17.48 -9.90 -11.12
CA ASP A 195 18.19 -9.24 -10.03
C ASP A 195 19.06 -8.14 -10.63
N ASP A 196 18.41 -7.04 -11.01
CA ASP A 196 19.04 -5.89 -11.64
C ASP A 196 18.89 -4.66 -10.75
N LEU A 197 20.02 -4.04 -10.41
CA LEU A 197 20.10 -2.85 -9.57
C LEU A 197 19.63 -1.60 -10.33
N ASP A 198 19.67 -1.61 -11.66
CA ASP A 198 19.14 -0.52 -12.49
C ASP A 198 17.64 -0.71 -12.70
N THR A 199 16.85 0.14 -12.04
CA THR A 199 15.39 0.11 -12.12
C THR A 199 14.86 0.39 -13.54
N GLU A 200 15.49 1.30 -14.29
CA GLU A 200 15.01 1.64 -15.64
C GLU A 200 15.28 0.50 -16.61
N ARG A 201 16.48 -0.10 -16.53
CA ARG A 201 16.82 -1.28 -17.31
C ARG A 201 15.94 -2.46 -16.93
N ALA A 202 15.73 -2.70 -15.64
CA ALA A 202 14.84 -3.76 -15.16
C ALA A 202 13.41 -3.61 -15.69
N ASN A 203 12.82 -2.42 -15.57
CA ASN A 203 11.47 -2.16 -16.06
C ASN A 203 11.38 -2.32 -17.59
N SER A 204 12.45 -1.98 -18.33
CA SER A 204 12.52 -2.18 -19.79
C SER A 204 12.61 -3.66 -20.18
N MET A 205 13.15 -4.55 -19.33
CA MET A 205 13.10 -5.99 -19.56
C MET A 205 11.73 -6.57 -19.19
N ILE A 206 11.13 -6.08 -18.10
CA ILE A 206 9.80 -6.53 -17.63
C ILE A 206 8.70 -6.13 -18.63
N ILE A 207 8.79 -4.93 -19.20
CA ILE A 207 7.81 -4.41 -20.18
C ILE A 207 8.59 -3.88 -21.40
N PRO A 208 9.00 -4.77 -22.34
CA PRO A 208 9.84 -4.41 -23.48
C PRO A 208 9.26 -3.34 -24.40
N PHE A 209 7.92 -3.24 -24.45
CA PHE A 209 7.20 -2.27 -25.28
C PHE A 209 7.01 -0.91 -24.58
N GLY A 210 7.50 -0.77 -23.35
CA GLY A 210 7.29 0.39 -22.49
C GLY A 210 5.90 0.44 -21.85
N GLU A 211 5.75 1.34 -20.87
CA GLU A 211 4.52 1.43 -20.07
C GLU A 211 3.33 2.03 -20.82
N LYS A 212 3.57 2.82 -21.87
CA LYS A 212 2.52 3.59 -22.55
C LYS A 212 1.55 2.64 -23.26
N GLY A 213 0.28 2.67 -22.84
CA GLY A 213 -0.78 1.80 -23.36
C GLY A 213 -0.83 0.42 -22.70
N TYR A 214 0.07 0.12 -21.75
CA TYR A 214 0.09 -1.12 -20.98
C TYR A 214 -0.17 -0.88 -19.49
N ALA A 215 0.33 0.22 -18.94
CA ALA A 215 0.24 0.55 -17.53
C ALA A 215 -0.83 1.58 -17.23
N GLU A 216 -1.46 1.41 -16.07
CA GLU A 216 -2.45 2.31 -15.50
C GLU A 216 -1.97 2.85 -14.14
N TYR A 217 -2.66 3.89 -13.65
CA TYR A 217 -2.31 4.61 -12.43
C TYR A 217 -3.55 4.75 -11.57
N ALA A 218 -3.44 4.41 -10.28
CA ALA A 218 -4.47 4.82 -9.33
C ALA A 218 -4.30 6.29 -8.94
N GLY A 219 -5.43 6.98 -8.91
CA GLY A 219 -5.57 8.34 -8.43
C GLY A 219 -5.55 8.45 -6.91
N GLU A 220 -5.53 9.70 -6.45
CA GLU A 220 -5.81 10.04 -5.06
C GLU A 220 -7.26 9.66 -4.71
N GLY A 221 -7.47 8.92 -3.61
CA GLY A 221 -8.80 8.40 -3.23
C GLY A 221 -9.18 7.07 -3.85
N GLU A 222 -8.38 6.52 -4.77
CA GLU A 222 -8.64 5.21 -5.32
C GLU A 222 -7.96 4.13 -4.48
N ALA A 223 -8.77 3.36 -3.75
CA ALA A 223 -8.32 2.18 -3.04
C ALA A 223 -8.19 1.02 -4.01
N MET A 224 -7.01 0.41 -4.06
CA MET A 224 -6.71 -0.76 -4.86
C MET A 224 -6.47 -1.97 -3.98
N LEU A 225 -7.14 -3.08 -4.27
CA LEU A 225 -6.81 -4.40 -3.76
C LEU A 225 -5.98 -5.11 -4.82
N LEU A 226 -4.72 -5.37 -4.49
CA LEU A 226 -3.72 -5.99 -5.35
C LEU A 226 -3.54 -7.45 -4.93
N MET A 227 -3.90 -8.38 -5.83
CA MET A 227 -3.59 -9.79 -5.63
C MET A 227 -2.07 -9.99 -5.65
N GLY A 228 -1.53 -10.57 -4.58
CA GLY A 228 -0.13 -11.00 -4.52
C GLY A 228 -0.02 -12.52 -4.65
N LYS A 229 1.21 -13.03 -4.56
CA LYS A 229 1.52 -14.43 -4.94
C LYS A 229 1.43 -15.44 -3.79
N ALA A 230 1.15 -15.00 -2.56
CA ALA A 230 1.21 -15.87 -1.37
C ALA A 230 -0.12 -16.54 -0.99
N TRP A 231 -1.16 -16.46 -1.83
CA TRP A 231 -2.40 -17.20 -1.60
C TRP A 231 -2.24 -18.70 -1.88
N GLU A 232 -1.85 -19.06 -3.11
CA GLU A 232 -1.79 -20.44 -3.61
C GLU A 232 -0.63 -20.56 -4.64
N GLU A 233 -0.26 -21.77 -5.07
CA GLU A 233 0.91 -21.97 -5.95
C GLU A 233 0.74 -21.41 -7.37
N GLU A 234 -0.50 -21.22 -7.86
CA GLU A 234 -0.80 -20.68 -9.19
C GLU A 234 -1.65 -19.40 -9.13
N VAL A 235 -1.02 -18.30 -8.72
CA VAL A 235 -1.67 -16.98 -8.62
C VAL A 235 -1.05 -16.00 -9.62
N ARG A 236 -1.89 -15.38 -10.45
CA ARG A 236 -1.46 -14.37 -11.42
C ARG A 236 -1.40 -12.97 -10.77
N ALA A 237 -0.51 -12.84 -9.80
CA ALA A 237 -0.33 -11.63 -9.01
C ALA A 237 -0.10 -10.39 -9.89
N ILE A 238 -0.64 -9.25 -9.49
CA ILE A 238 -0.62 -8.03 -10.30
C ILE A 238 0.76 -7.36 -10.31
N PRO A 239 1.38 -7.15 -11.50
CA PRO A 239 2.59 -6.36 -11.60
C PRO A 239 2.29 -4.90 -11.25
N HIS A 240 3.03 -4.34 -10.30
CA HIS A 240 2.86 -2.94 -9.89
C HIS A 240 4.16 -2.32 -9.37
N ARG A 241 4.19 -0.99 -9.27
CA ARG A 241 5.30 -0.20 -8.73
C ARG A 241 4.83 1.11 -8.12
N SER A 242 5.69 1.75 -7.34
CA SER A 242 5.50 3.14 -6.93
C SER A 242 5.62 4.08 -8.14
N PRO A 243 4.83 5.17 -8.19
CA PRO A 243 4.91 6.16 -9.26
C PRO A 243 6.23 6.92 -9.19
N ARG A 244 6.64 7.52 -10.32
CA ARG A 244 7.72 8.50 -10.31
C ARG A 244 7.19 9.78 -9.66
N LEU A 245 7.91 10.29 -8.65
CA LEU A 245 7.55 11.49 -7.92
C LEU A 245 8.36 12.69 -8.40
N LYS A 246 7.71 13.85 -8.57
CA LYS A 246 8.39 15.12 -8.84
C LYS A 246 9.11 15.59 -7.58
N ASN A 247 10.08 16.50 -7.77
CA ASN A 247 10.70 17.19 -6.64
C ASN A 247 9.64 17.88 -5.79
N ASN A 248 9.72 17.68 -4.47
CA ASN A 248 8.77 18.19 -3.48
C ASN A 248 7.33 17.67 -3.63
N GLU A 249 7.07 16.66 -4.46
CA GLU A 249 5.74 16.05 -4.55
C GLU A 249 5.45 15.23 -3.29
N GLU A 250 4.29 15.49 -2.70
CA GLU A 250 3.86 14.89 -1.45
C GLU A 250 3.08 13.63 -1.72
N ARG A 251 3.34 12.60 -0.91
CA ARG A 251 2.62 11.34 -1.01
C ARG A 251 2.32 10.79 0.36
N ILE A 252 1.05 10.47 0.61
CA ILE A 252 0.60 9.78 1.81
C ILE A 252 -0.15 8.53 1.37
N LEU A 253 0.32 7.37 1.84
CA LEU A 253 -0.30 6.08 1.53
C LEU A 253 -0.86 5.42 2.78
N LEU A 254 -2.01 4.80 2.63
CA LEU A 254 -2.47 3.71 3.48
C LEU A 254 -2.19 2.39 2.75
N VAL A 255 -1.49 1.48 3.41
CA VAL A 255 -1.24 0.11 2.94
C VAL A 255 -1.79 -0.87 3.95
N CYS A 256 -2.44 -1.94 3.52
CA CYS A 256 -2.91 -3.00 4.40
C CYS A 256 -2.59 -4.38 3.84
N ASP A 257 -2.08 -5.27 4.68
CA ASP A 257 -1.68 -6.63 4.35
C ASP A 257 -2.36 -7.64 5.28
N ILE A 258 -2.51 -8.88 4.81
CA ILE A 258 -2.87 -10.03 5.64
C ILE A 258 -1.60 -10.56 6.31
N LEU A 259 -1.64 -10.80 7.62
CA LEU A 259 -0.59 -11.51 8.33
C LEU A 259 -0.89 -13.02 8.35
N PRO A 260 0.13 -13.89 8.22
CA PRO A 260 -0.07 -15.32 8.35
C PRO A 260 -0.50 -15.68 9.78
N LYS A 261 -1.31 -16.73 9.93
CA LYS A 261 -1.55 -17.32 11.26
C LYS A 261 -0.21 -17.81 11.83
N GLN A 262 0.05 -17.50 13.09
CA GLN A 262 1.13 -18.16 13.83
C GLN A 262 0.65 -19.57 14.15
N GLU A 263 1.42 -20.59 13.78
CA GLU A 263 1.18 -21.95 14.28
C GLU A 263 1.42 -21.94 15.80
N GLU A 264 0.50 -22.55 16.57
CA GLU A 264 0.62 -22.71 18.03
C GLU A 264 1.75 -23.68 18.42
#